data_AF-A0ABD5T260-F1
#
_entry.id   AF-A0ABD5T260-F1
#
_cell.length_a   1.000
_cell.length_b   1.000
_cell.length_c   1.000
_cell.angle_alpha   90.00
_cell.angle_beta   90.00
_cell.angle_gamma   90.00
#
_symmetry.space_group_name_H-M   'P 1'
#
loop_
_entity.id
_entity.type
_entity.pdbx_description
1 polymer ?
#
loop_
_entity_poly.entity_id
_entity_poly.type
_entity_poly.pdbx_seq_one_letter_code
_entity_poly.pdbx_strand_id
1 'polypeptide(L)' 'AGWHQDEDHPDLGRAHFQYSVADTEDRWEITFEHETPSLVLWEIVEELLEDVRPTYQYANEEP' A
#
# COMPACT_ATOMS: atom_id res chain seq x y z
N ALA A 1 -3.05 -4.68 7.23
CA ALA A 1 -2.56 -4.13 5.95
C ALA A 1 -2.65 -2.62 5.99
N GLY A 2 -1.67 -1.91 5.44
CA GLY A 2 -1.67 -0.45 5.46
C GLY A 2 -0.47 0.16 4.74
N TRP A 3 -0.49 1.49 4.62
CA TRP A 3 0.60 2.29 4.08
C TRP A 3 1.63 2.61 5.16
N HIS A 4 2.91 2.46 4.82
CA HIS A 4 4.05 2.77 5.69
C HIS A 4 4.94 3.79 4.98
N GLN A 5 5.46 4.76 5.75
CA GLN A 5 6.46 5.73 5.30
C GLN A 5 7.76 5.35 6.00
N ASP A 6 8.81 4.93 5.27
CA ASP A 6 9.88 4.18 5.91
C ASP A 6 11.18 4.94 6.23
N GLU A 7 11.72 4.59 7.40
CA GLU A 7 13.16 4.50 7.70
C GLU A 7 13.61 3.03 7.83
N ASP A 8 12.67 2.07 7.96
CA ASP A 8 12.95 0.64 8.23
C ASP A 8 13.17 -0.22 6.96
N HIS A 9 12.69 0.25 5.80
CA HIS A 9 12.78 -0.46 4.50
C HIS A 9 13.26 0.47 3.38
N PRO A 10 14.46 1.06 3.50
CA PRO A 10 14.95 2.09 2.58
C PRO A 10 15.07 1.62 1.12
N ASP A 11 15.01 0.32 0.88
CA ASP A 11 14.97 -0.31 -0.45
C ASP A 11 13.60 -0.17 -1.15
N LEU A 12 12.51 0.13 -0.44
CA LEU A 12 11.16 0.26 -0.98
C LEU A 12 10.73 1.71 -1.26
N GLY A 13 11.65 2.65 -1.11
CA GLY A 13 11.44 4.05 -1.44
C GLY A 13 10.71 4.84 -0.35
N ARG A 14 10.01 5.89 -0.76
CA ARG A 14 9.45 6.89 0.18
C ARG A 14 8.26 6.37 0.99
N ALA A 15 7.51 5.43 0.42
CA ALA A 15 6.39 4.77 1.05
C ALA A 15 6.20 3.39 0.41
N HIS A 16 5.58 2.48 1.14
CA HIS A 16 5.23 1.15 0.63
C HIS A 16 3.91 0.67 1.24
N PHE A 17 3.22 -0.24 0.55
CA PHE A 17 2.07 -0.94 1.13
C PHE A 17 2.54 -2.27 1.72
N GLN A 18 2.07 -2.59 2.92
CA GLN A 18 2.32 -3.89 3.55
C GLN A 18 1.00 -4.59 3.85
N TYR A 19 0.92 -5.86 3.48
CA TYR A 19 -0.20 -6.75 3.75
C TYR A 19 0.29 -7.96 4.52
N SER A 20 -0.34 -8.26 5.66
CA SER A 20 -0.06 -9.46 6.46
C SER A 20 -1.37 -10.19 6.74
N VAL A 21 -1.43 -11.46 6.35
CA VAL A 21 -2.45 -12.45 6.73
C VAL A 21 -1.73 -13.66 7.31
N ALA A 22 -2.39 -14.39 8.22
CA ALA A 22 -1.89 -15.54 8.98
C ALA A 22 -0.53 -16.13 8.56
N ASP A 23 -0.39 -16.63 7.32
CA ASP A 23 0.83 -17.28 6.82
C ASP A 23 1.57 -16.51 5.69
N THR A 24 1.08 -15.34 5.30
CA THR A 24 1.62 -14.54 4.18
C THR A 24 1.81 -13.08 4.57
N GLU A 25 3.04 -12.61 4.42
CA GLU A 25 3.36 -11.18 4.40
C GLU A 25 3.84 -10.81 3.00
N ASP A 26 3.25 -9.76 2.43
CA ASP A 26 3.69 -9.17 1.18
C ASP A 26 3.88 -7.66 1.34
N ARG A 27 4.81 -7.11 0.57
CA ARG A 27 5.17 -5.70 0.57
C ARG A 27 5.68 -5.29 -0.80
N TRP A 28 5.34 -4.09 -1.24
CA TRP A 28 5.84 -3.56 -2.51
C TRP A 28 6.00 -2.04 -2.45
N GLU A 29 6.95 -1.54 -3.23
CA GLU A 29 7.20 -0.11 -3.41
C GLU A 29 6.05 0.55 -4.18
N ILE A 30 5.82 1.83 -3.88
CA ILE A 30 5.04 2.72 -4.73
C ILE A 30 5.95 3.82 -5.28
N THR A 31 5.83 4.07 -6.59
CA THR A 31 6.55 5.16 -7.23
C THR A 31 5.57 6.31 -7.45
N PHE A 32 5.92 7.50 -6.95
CA PHE A 32 5.09 8.69 -7.13
C PHE A 32 5.49 9.45 -8.39
N GLU A 33 4.51 9.84 -9.18
CA GLU A 33 4.72 10.72 -10.33
C GLU A 33 4.90 12.17 -9.90
N HIS A 34 4.26 12.58 -8.80
CA HIS A 34 4.32 13.95 -8.29
C HIS A 34 5.04 14.03 -6.94
N GLU A 35 5.77 15.13 -6.72
CA GLU A 35 6.40 15.43 -5.42
C GLU A 35 5.52 16.32 -4.52
N THR A 36 4.51 16.98 -5.10
CA THR A 36 3.59 17.86 -4.37
C THR A 36 2.79 17.07 -3.34
N PRO A 37 2.82 17.40 -2.03
CA PRO A 37 2.22 16.56 -1.00
C PRO A 37 0.75 16.20 -1.21
N SER A 38 -0.06 17.13 -1.72
CA SER A 38 -1.47 16.87 -2.01
C SER A 38 -1.69 15.89 -3.17
N LEU A 39 -0.79 15.90 -4.16
CA LEU A 39 -0.85 14.97 -5.30
C LEU A 39 -0.32 13.59 -4.89
N VAL A 40 0.72 13.53 -4.08
CA VAL A 40 1.19 12.27 -3.46
C VAL A 40 0.05 11.60 -2.68
N LEU A 41 -0.67 12.36 -1.84
CA LEU A 41 -1.81 11.81 -1.10
C LEU A 41 -2.93 11.32 -2.03
N TRP A 42 -3.13 12.00 -3.16
CA TRP A 42 -4.12 11.59 -4.15
C TRP A 42 -3.72 10.26 -4.81
N GLU A 43 -2.47 10.13 -5.25
CA GLU A 43 -1.91 8.90 -5.85
C GLU A 43 -2.01 7.71 -4.89
N ILE A 44 -1.71 7.90 -3.59
CA ILE A 44 -1.87 6.86 -2.55
C ILE A 44 -3.33 6.36 -2.48
N VAL A 45 -4.30 7.28 -2.56
CA VAL A 45 -5.71 6.94 -2.46
C VAL A 45 -6.20 6.24 -3.74
N GLU A 46 -5.76 6.70 -4.91
CA GLU A 46 -6.07 6.06 -6.19
C GLU A 46 -5.54 4.62 -6.22
N GLU A 47 -4.24 4.39 -5.95
CA GLU A 47 -3.67 3.04 -5.96
C GLU A 47 -4.38 2.12 -4.95
N LEU A 48 -4.70 2.64 -3.75
CA LEU A 48 -5.42 1.87 -2.74
C LEU A 48 -6.79 1.39 -3.26
N LEU A 49 -7.55 2.27 -3.92
CA LEU A 49 -8.93 1.98 -4.31
C LEU A 49 -9.02 1.21 -5.63
N GLU A 50 -8.11 1.48 -6.57
CA GLU A 50 -8.14 0.94 -7.93
C GLU A 50 -7.37 -0.38 -8.05
N ASP A 51 -6.23 -0.52 -7.36
CA ASP A 51 -5.34 -1.68 -7.53
C ASP A 51 -5.34 -2.58 -6.28
N VAL A 52 -5.14 -1.99 -5.10
CA VAL A 52 -4.94 -2.78 -3.87
C VAL A 52 -6.24 -3.39 -3.37
N ARG A 53 -7.29 -2.60 -3.18
CA ARG A 53 -8.56 -3.07 -2.59
C ARG A 53 -9.26 -4.14 -3.44
N PRO A 54 -9.26 -4.09 -4.77
CA PRO A 54 -9.84 -5.16 -5.58
C PRO A 54 -9.02 -6.45 -5.53
N THR A 55 -7.70 -6.35 -5.40
CA THR A 55 -6.78 -7.49 -5.40
C THR A 55 -6.71 -8.19 -4.05
N TYR A 56 -6.71 -7.42 -2.97
CA TYR A 56 -6.55 -7.90 -1.59
C TYR A 56 -7.82 -7.67 -0.78
N GLN A 57 -8.87 -8.41 -1.13
CA GLN A 57 -10.07 -8.49 -0.31
C GLN A 57 -9.81 -9.48 0.82
N TYR A 58 -10.04 -9.05 2.06
CA TYR A 58 -10.29 -10.03 3.12
C TYR A 58 -11.45 -10.91 2.63
N ALA A 59 -11.25 -12.23 2.61
CA ALA A 59 -12.40 -13.13 2.51
C ALA A 59 -13.29 -12.73 3.68
N ASN A 60 -14.48 -12.19 3.39
CA ASN A 60 -15.49 -12.07 4.42
C ASN A 60 -15.68 -13.50 4.93
N GLU A 61 -15.18 -13.80 6.13
CA GLU A 61 -15.59 -14.99 6.84
C GLU A 61 -17.09 -14.82 7.05
N GLU A 62 -17.88 -15.44 6.17
CA GLU A 62 -19.33 -15.52 6.39
C GLU A 62 -19.55 -16.21 7.74
N PRO A 63 -20.38 -15.63 8.63
CA PRO A 63 -20.72 -16.26 9.91
C PRO A 63 -21.53 -17.54 9.73
#